data_AF-A0A2M6VP38-F1
#
_entry.id   AF-A0A2M6VP38-F1
#
_cell.length_a   1.000
_cell.length_b   1.000
_cell.length_c   1.000
_cell.angle_alpha   90.00
_cell.angle_beta   90.00
_cell.angle_gamma   90.00
#
_symmetry.space_group_name_H-M   'P 1'
#
loop_
_entity.id
_entity.type
_entity.pdbx_description
1 polymer ?
#
loop_
_entity_poly.entity_id
_entity_poly.type
_entity_poly.pdbx_seq_one_letter_code
_entity_poly.pdbx_strand_id
1 'polypeptide(L)'
;MTELIIGAGGGGKGGGGASARVAQEAPDSLRSKAYARVVDLISEGEIEGLVDGLQSVYLDDTPIQNADGTTNFSGVTLETRDGTQQQSVD
;
A
#
# COMPACT_ATOMS: atom_id res chain seq x y z
N MET A 1 33.34 22.03 32.85
CA MET A 1 32.69 21.77 34.14
C MET A 1 32.36 20.29 34.14
N THR A 2 33.22 19.52 34.80
CA THR A 2 33.10 18.06 34.92
C THR A 2 31.99 17.74 35.91
N GLU A 3 31.20 16.70 35.65
CA GLU A 3 30.83 15.73 36.69
C GLU A 3 30.85 14.33 36.06
N LEU A 4 31.31 13.40 36.87
CA LEU A 4 31.99 12.17 36.55
C LEU A 4 31.11 11.02 37.06
N ILE A 5 30.63 10.13 36.19
CA ILE A 5 29.97 8.88 36.65
C ILE A 5 30.97 7.73 36.50
N ILE A 6 31.48 7.26 37.65
CA ILE A 6 32.39 6.13 37.76
C ILE A 6 31.56 4.85 37.99
N GLY A 7 31.56 3.95 37.01
CA GLY A 7 31.17 2.54 37.21
C GLY A 7 32.39 1.73 37.68
N ALA A 8 32.27 1.08 38.82
CA ALA A 8 33.35 0.32 39.46
C ALA A 8 33.51 -1.09 38.90
N GLY A 9 34.75 -1.46 38.52
CA GLY A 9 35.35 -2.81 38.60
C GLY A 9 34.74 -3.91 37.70
N GLY A 10 35.51 -4.76 37.00
CA GLY A 10 36.93 -5.06 37.06
C GLY A 10 37.34 -5.82 35.79
N GLY A 11 38.65 -5.87 35.56
CA GLY A 11 39.25 -6.25 34.29
C GLY A 11 39.17 -7.73 33.91
N GLY A 12 39.46 -7.97 32.64
CA GLY A 12 39.70 -9.28 32.06
C GLY A 12 40.09 -9.14 30.59
N LYS A 13 41.39 -9.00 30.31
CA LYS A 13 41.95 -9.04 28.96
C LYS A 13 42.19 -10.49 28.56
N GLY A 14 41.44 -10.96 27.57
CA GLY A 14 41.68 -12.20 26.81
C GLY A 14 40.78 -12.11 25.57
N GLY A 15 41.27 -12.01 24.34
CA GLY A 15 42.21 -12.94 23.73
C GLY A 15 41.40 -14.11 23.17
N GLY A 16 40.94 -14.01 21.92
CA GLY A 16 40.27 -15.13 21.25
C GLY A 16 39.35 -14.67 20.13
N GLY A 17 39.77 -14.90 18.88
CA GLY A 17 38.96 -14.65 17.71
C GLY A 17 37.66 -15.46 17.74
N ALA A 18 36.55 -14.75 17.65
CA ALA A 18 35.28 -15.26 17.17
C ALA A 18 34.47 -14.02 16.79
N SER A 19 34.00 -14.00 15.54
CA SER A 19 33.28 -12.93 14.86
C SER A 19 32.56 -11.94 15.80
N ALA A 20 32.94 -10.66 15.70
CA ALA A 20 32.14 -9.58 16.26
C ALA A 20 30.69 -9.78 15.79
N ARG A 21 29.73 -9.98 16.70
CA ARG A 21 28.33 -10.02 16.33
C ARG A 21 27.99 -8.65 15.77
N VAL A 22 27.83 -8.56 14.45
CA VAL A 22 27.20 -7.42 13.79
C VAL A 22 25.80 -7.33 14.38
N ALA A 23 25.43 -6.17 14.94
CA ALA A 23 24.05 -5.93 15.34
C ALA A 23 23.20 -6.03 14.07
N GLN A 24 22.38 -7.07 13.98
CA GLN A 24 21.47 -7.28 12.87
C GLN A 24 20.11 -6.75 13.31
N GLU A 25 19.65 -5.66 12.72
CA GLU A 25 18.29 -5.17 12.94
C GLU A 25 17.31 -6.23 12.44
N ALA A 26 16.30 -6.53 13.27
CA ALA A 26 15.24 -7.44 12.88
C ALA A 26 14.48 -6.83 11.67
N PRO A 27 14.16 -7.64 10.64
CA PRO A 27 13.40 -7.13 9.50
C PRO A 27 12.05 -6.59 9.97
N ASP A 28 11.86 -5.28 9.79
CA ASP A 28 10.60 -4.62 10.08
C ASP A 28 9.52 -5.12 9.10
N SER A 29 8.47 -5.74 9.65
CA SER A 29 7.35 -6.29 8.87
C SER A 29 6.01 -5.61 9.16
N LEU A 30 6.02 -4.44 9.83
CA LEU A 30 4.81 -3.68 10.20
C LEU A 30 4.11 -2.97 9.02
N ARG A 31 4.18 -3.51 7.79
CA ARG A 31 3.44 -2.98 6.64
C ARG A 31 2.17 -3.79 6.41
N SER A 32 1.09 -3.38 7.06
CA SER A 32 -0.26 -3.91 6.75
C SER A 32 -0.76 -3.28 5.44
N LYS A 33 -1.19 -4.12 4.49
CA LYS A 33 -1.98 -3.66 3.32
C LYS A 33 -3.45 -3.83 3.67
N ALA A 34 -4.20 -2.74 3.60
CA ALA A 34 -5.65 -2.75 3.72
C ALA A 34 -6.28 -2.57 2.34
N TYR A 35 -7.43 -3.22 2.12
CA TYR A 35 -8.20 -3.13 0.88
C TYR A 35 -9.58 -2.59 1.22
N ALA A 36 -10.14 -1.77 0.33
CA ALA A 36 -11.51 -1.30 0.39
C ALA A 36 -12.26 -1.75 -0.86
N ARG A 37 -13.55 -2.05 -0.72
CA ARG A 37 -14.45 -2.30 -1.84
C ARG A 37 -15.62 -1.33 -1.74
N VAL A 38 -15.90 -0.62 -2.82
CA VAL A 38 -16.97 0.35 -2.94
C VAL A 38 -17.91 -0.13 -4.04
N VAL A 39 -19.21 0.08 -3.84
CA VAL A 39 -20.26 -0.21 -4.84
C VAL A 39 -21.12 1.03 -4.95
N ASP A 40 -21.15 1.61 -6.14
CA ASP A 40 -21.92 2.81 -6.45
C ASP A 40 -23.04 2.49 -7.45
N LEU A 41 -24.20 3.12 -7.27
CA LEU A 41 -25.31 3.09 -8.23
C LEU A 41 -25.35 4.43 -8.98
N ILE A 42 -25.17 4.37 -10.30
CA ILE A 42 -25.09 5.57 -11.14
C ILE A 42 -26.46 5.95 -11.74
N SER A 43 -27.23 4.97 -12.21
CA SER A 43 -28.51 5.20 -12.88
C SER A 43 -29.44 3.99 -12.80
N GLU A 44 -30.68 4.19 -13.25
CA GLU A 44 -31.64 3.12 -13.52
C GLU A 44 -31.77 2.86 -15.03
N GLY A 45 -32.06 1.62 -15.40
CA GLY A 45 -32.18 1.21 -16.80
C GLY A 45 -30.85 0.90 -17.47
N GLU A 46 -30.91 0.54 -18.75
CA GLU A 46 -29.74 0.19 -19.55
C GLU A 46 -29.00 1.46 -20.00
N ILE A 47 -27.67 1.47 -19.83
CA ILE A 47 -26.78 2.56 -20.24
C ILE A 47 -25.64 2.03 -21.11
N GLU A 48 -24.95 2.91 -21.84
CA GLU A 48 -23.79 2.52 -22.66
C GLU A 48 -22.52 2.23 -21.83
N GLY A 49 -22.56 2.52 -20.52
CA GLY A 49 -21.44 2.34 -19.60
C GLY A 49 -20.59 3.60 -19.41
N LEU A 50 -19.34 3.40 -18.93
CA LEU A 50 -18.39 4.50 -18.72
C LEU A 50 -17.80 4.96 -20.05
N VAL A 51 -17.79 6.28 -20.28
CA VAL A 51 -17.37 6.89 -21.55
C VAL A 51 -15.93 6.51 -21.93
N ASP A 52 -15.00 6.55 -20.97
CA ASP A 52 -13.56 6.32 -21.18
C ASP A 52 -12.99 5.27 -20.20
N GLY A 53 -13.82 4.31 -19.75
CA GLY A 53 -13.41 3.25 -18.83
C GLY A 53 -12.78 3.79 -17.53
N LEU A 54 -11.55 3.36 -17.20
CA LEU A 54 -10.84 3.80 -15.98
C LEU A 54 -10.49 5.29 -15.97
N GLN A 55 -10.47 5.97 -17.13
CA GLN A 55 -10.27 7.41 -17.18
C GLN A 55 -11.52 8.18 -16.70
N SER A 56 -12.70 7.54 -16.73
CA SER A 56 -13.94 8.11 -16.21
C SER A 56 -14.12 7.95 -14.69
N VAL A 57 -13.19 7.28 -13.99
CA VAL A 57 -13.28 7.05 -12.54
C VAL A 57 -12.23 7.87 -11.81
N TYR A 58 -12.67 8.58 -10.77
CA TYR A 58 -11.85 9.52 -10.02
C TYR A 58 -11.81 9.14 -8.55
N LEU A 59 -10.63 9.27 -7.94
CA LEU A 59 -10.45 9.23 -6.50
C LEU A 59 -9.93 10.59 -6.07
N ASP A 60 -10.72 11.30 -5.27
CA ASP A 60 -10.40 12.66 -4.80
C ASP A 60 -10.00 13.59 -5.96
N ASP A 61 -10.90 13.72 -6.93
CA ASP A 61 -10.75 14.50 -8.17
C ASP A 61 -9.54 14.12 -9.06
N THR A 62 -8.84 13.03 -8.75
CA THR A 62 -7.73 12.50 -9.56
C THR A 62 -8.20 11.29 -10.36
N PRO A 63 -8.09 11.28 -11.70
CA PRO A 63 -8.53 10.14 -12.50
C PRO A 63 -7.65 8.93 -12.20
N ILE A 64 -8.23 7.72 -12.26
CA ILE A 64 -7.45 6.49 -12.05
C ILE A 64 -6.43 6.31 -13.18
N GLN A 65 -6.87 6.51 -14.41
CA GLN A 65 -6.01 6.49 -15.59
C GLN A 65 -6.01 7.86 -16.28
N ASN A 66 -4.83 8.36 -16.64
CA ASN A 66 -4.66 9.59 -17.40
C ASN A 66 -5.00 9.39 -18.88
N ALA A 67 -5.22 10.49 -19.60
CA ALA A 67 -5.52 10.48 -21.04
C ALA A 67 -4.41 9.83 -21.90
N ASP A 68 -3.16 9.85 -21.43
CA ASP A 68 -2.01 9.20 -22.07
C ASP A 68 -1.89 7.69 -21.77
N GLY A 69 -2.85 7.14 -21.01
CA GLY A 69 -2.91 5.73 -20.62
C GLY A 69 -2.12 5.38 -19.36
N THR A 70 -1.36 6.31 -18.79
CA THR A 70 -0.64 6.09 -17.51
C THR A 70 -1.61 6.07 -16.33
N THR A 71 -1.27 5.35 -15.25
CA THR A 71 -2.17 5.18 -14.08
C THR A 71 -1.65 5.94 -12.87
N ASN A 72 -2.52 6.69 -12.19
CA ASN A 72 -2.15 7.44 -10.97
C ASN A 72 -2.16 6.55 -9.71
N PHE A 73 -2.94 5.47 -9.73
CA PHE A 73 -3.08 4.53 -8.60
C PHE A 73 -2.78 3.10 -9.02
N SER A 74 -2.12 2.32 -8.15
CA SER A 74 -1.85 0.90 -8.39
C SER A 74 -2.81 0.01 -7.61
N GLY A 75 -3.10 -1.19 -8.14
CA GLY A 75 -3.93 -2.18 -7.44
C GLY A 75 -5.43 -1.87 -7.46
N VAL A 76 -5.89 -1.05 -8.40
CA VAL A 76 -7.32 -0.81 -8.64
C VAL A 76 -7.87 -1.92 -9.53
N THR A 77 -9.06 -2.42 -9.20
CA THR A 77 -9.88 -3.25 -10.08
C THR A 77 -11.29 -2.66 -10.11
N LEU A 78 -11.90 -2.62 -11.28
CA LEU A 78 -13.23 -2.07 -11.50
C LEU A 78 -14.06 -3.09 -12.28
N GLU A 79 -15.27 -3.32 -11.81
CA GLU A 79 -16.31 -4.04 -12.54
C GLU A 79 -17.50 -3.10 -12.71
N THR A 80 -18.07 -3.07 -13.91
CA THR A 80 -19.25 -2.27 -14.23
C THR A 80 -20.42 -3.16 -14.61
N ARG A 81 -21.62 -2.61 -14.42
CA ARG A 81 -22.88 -3.23 -14.80
C ARG A 81 -23.73 -2.18 -15.49
N ASP A 82 -24.01 -2.41 -16.77
CA ASP A 82 -24.67 -1.45 -17.63
C ASP A 82 -26.20 -1.47 -17.52
N GLY A 83 -26.74 -2.19 -16.51
CA GLY A 83 -28.16 -2.16 -16.18
C GLY A 83 -29.08 -2.99 -17.11
N THR A 84 -28.52 -3.85 -17.97
CA THR A 84 -29.28 -4.77 -18.84
C THR A 84 -30.25 -5.65 -18.04
N GLN A 85 -31.39 -6.00 -18.64
CA GLN A 85 -32.40 -6.83 -17.95
C GLN A 85 -31.88 -8.23 -17.55
N GLN A 86 -31.02 -8.82 -18.38
CA GLN A 86 -30.26 -10.02 -18.04
C GLN A 86 -28.83 -9.62 -17.69
N GLN A 87 -28.38 -10.02 -16.50
CA GLN A 87 -27.00 -9.87 -16.07
C GLN A 87 -26.46 -11.23 -15.64
N SER A 88 -25.26 -11.58 -16.12
CA SER A 88 -24.51 -12.72 -15.59
C SER A 88 -23.98 -12.36 -14.20
N VAL A 89 -24.00 -13.35 -13.31
CA VAL A 89 -23.28 -13.28 -12.04
C VAL A 89 -21.87 -13.78 -12.36
N ASP A 90 -20.87 -12.91 -12.23
CA ASP A 90 -19.45 -13.29 -12.29
C ASP A 90 -19.04 -14.08 -11.04
#